data_AF-A0A929JUP3-F1
#
_entry.id   AF-A0A929JUP3-F1
#
_cell.length_a   1.000
_cell.length_b   1.000
_cell.length_c   1.000
_cell.angle_alpha   90.00
_cell.angle_beta   90.00
_cell.angle_gamma   90.00
#
_symmetry.space_group_name_H-M   'P 1'
#
loop_
_entity.id
_entity.type
_entity.pdbx_description
1 polymer ?
#
loop_
_entity_poly.entity_id
_entity_poly.type
_entity_poly.pdbx_seq_one_letter_code
_entity_poly.pdbx_strand_id
1 'polypeptide(L)'
;MSFKTIVAIIIAVLLTVVIMQNRDEVPFTILFTSMYASKLVVMAGVAVFAFILGLIVGRPKKQKYDIEQYHDTMYNKNKPDTLSDEDRDYIS
;
A
#
# COMPACT_ATOMS: atom_id res chain seq x y z
N MET A 1 -37.05 -6.80 -12.80
CA MET A 1 -35.69 -6.37 -12.44
C MET A 1 -35.72 -5.76 -11.04
N SER A 2 -34.66 -5.94 -10.24
CA SER A 2 -34.57 -5.28 -8.95
C SER A 2 -34.31 -3.78 -9.13
N PHE A 3 -34.77 -2.95 -8.18
CA PHE A 3 -34.47 -1.51 -8.17
C PHE A 3 -32.96 -1.23 -8.30
N LYS A 4 -32.13 -2.04 -7.64
CA LYS A 4 -30.67 -1.97 -7.72
C LYS A 4 -30.15 -2.15 -9.15
N THR A 5 -30.75 -3.06 -9.92
CA THR A 5 -30.38 -3.32 -11.32
C THR A 5 -30.72 -2.13 -12.21
N ILE A 6 -31.91 -1.54 -12.04
CA ILE A 6 -32.33 -0.37 -12.82
C ILE A 6 -31.43 0.83 -12.53
N VAL A 7 -31.12 1.08 -11.25
CA VAL A 7 -30.19 2.14 -10.85
C VAL A 7 -28.81 1.91 -11.43
N ALA A 8 -28.28 0.68 -11.38
CA ALA A 8 -26.98 0.36 -11.97
C ALA A 8 -26.95 0.60 -13.49
N ILE A 9 -28.01 0.26 -14.21
CA ILE A 9 -28.13 0.52 -15.65
C ILE A 9 -28.15 2.02 -15.95
N ILE A 10 -28.93 2.81 -15.20
CA ILE A 10 -28.98 4.27 -15.36
C ILE A 10 -27.60 4.87 -15.14
N ILE A 11 -26.90 4.48 -14.07
CA ILE A 11 -25.54 4.93 -13.78
C ILE A 11 -24.60 4.56 -14.93
N ALA A 12 -24.66 3.33 -15.44
CA ALA A 12 -23.82 2.89 -16.54
C ALA A 12 -24.05 3.69 -17.83
N VAL A 13 -25.32 3.99 -18.17
CA VAL A 13 -25.66 4.81 -19.33
C VAL A 13 -25.15 6.24 -19.15
N LEU A 14 -25.39 6.86 -17.99
CA LEU A 14 -24.89 8.21 -17.70
C LEU A 14 -23.35 8.27 -17.75
N LEU A 15 -22.67 7.30 -17.15
CA LEU A 15 -21.22 7.19 -17.19
C LEU A 15 -20.72 7.10 -18.65
N THR A 16 -21.37 6.28 -19.47
CA THR A 16 -21.03 6.11 -20.89
C THR A 16 -21.19 7.43 -21.65
N VAL A 17 -22.28 8.16 -21.42
CA VAL A 17 -22.52 9.47 -22.05
C VAL A 17 -21.45 10.48 -21.64
N VAL A 18 -21.13 10.58 -20.35
CA VAL A 18 -20.08 11.48 -19.85
C VAL A 18 -18.73 11.15 -20.49
N ILE A 19 -18.40 9.86 -20.61
CA ILE A 19 -17.18 9.42 -21.29
C ILE A 19 -17.19 9.85 -22.76
N MET A 20 -18.29 9.64 -23.49
CA MET A 20 -18.38 10.03 -24.90
C MET A 20 -18.30 11.54 -25.09
N GLN A 21 -18.88 12.34 -24.20
CA GLN A 21 -18.86 13.81 -24.26
C GLN A 21 -17.47 14.41 -23.97
N ASN A 22 -16.62 13.70 -23.22
CA ASN A 22 -15.29 14.20 -22.84
C ASN A 22 -14.16 13.53 -23.63
N ARG A 23 -14.46 12.98 -24.82
CA ARG A 23 -13.47 12.33 -25.69
C ARG A 23 -12.63 13.29 -26.53
N ASP A 24 -12.80 14.59 -26.39
CA ASP A 24 -12.05 15.59 -27.14
C ASP A 24 -10.54 15.33 -27.09
N GLU A 25 -9.96 15.20 -28.27
CA GLU A 25 -8.53 15.00 -28.44
C GLU A 25 -7.80 16.32 -28.21
N VAL A 26 -6.86 16.31 -27.27
CA VAL A 26 -6.01 17.45 -26.95
C VAL A 26 -4.57 17.08 -27.26
N PRO A 27 -3.78 17.99 -27.86
CA PRO A 27 -2.36 17.75 -28.03
C PRO A 27 -1.66 17.74 -26.66
N PHE A 28 -0.91 16.68 -26.39
CA PHE A 28 -0.02 16.57 -25.24
C PHE A 28 1.42 16.43 -25.72
N THR A 29 2.32 17.20 -25.12
CA THR A 29 3.76 17.07 -25.35
C THR A 29 4.35 16.30 -24.17
N ILE A 30 4.80 15.07 -24.41
CA ILE A 30 5.44 14.23 -23.40
C ILE A 30 6.91 14.09 -23.73
N LEU A 31 7.75 14.65 -22.86
CA LEU A 31 9.22 14.69 -22.90
C LEU A 31 9.79 15.34 -24.16
N PHE A 32 9.51 14.81 -25.36
CA PHE A 32 9.91 15.36 -26.66
C PHE A 32 8.95 15.00 -27.81
N THR A 33 7.83 14.32 -27.52
CA THR A 33 6.86 13.84 -28.54
C THR A 33 5.51 14.50 -28.36
N SER A 34 4.95 15.04 -29.44
CA SER A 34 3.56 15.51 -29.51
C SER A 34 2.64 14.35 -29.87
N MET A 35 1.67 14.06 -29.00
CA MET A 35 0.66 13.03 -29.21
C MET A 35 -0.73 13.58 -28.93
N TYR A 36 -1.71 13.13 -29.70
CA TYR A 36 -3.10 13.45 -29.47
C TYR A 36 -3.73 12.33 -28.66
N ALA A 37 -4.35 12.70 -27.54
CA ALA A 37 -5.07 11.76 -26.70
C ALA A 37 -6.29 12.46 -26.13
N SER A 38 -7.35 11.70 -25.85
CA SER A 38 -8.50 12.27 -25.15
C SER A 38 -8.11 12.63 -23.72
N LYS A 39 -8.66 13.73 -23.20
CA LYS A 39 -8.43 14.18 -21.81
C LYS A 39 -8.69 13.06 -20.80
N LEU A 40 -9.71 12.24 -21.06
CA LEU A 40 -10.07 11.10 -20.20
C LEU A 40 -8.98 10.04 -20.12
N VAL A 41 -8.40 9.64 -21.26
CA VAL A 41 -7.34 8.61 -21.30
C VAL A 41 -6.11 9.09 -20.55
N VAL A 42 -5.76 10.36 -20.70
CA VAL A 42 -4.62 10.95 -19.99
C VAL A 42 -4.88 10.99 -18.48
N MET A 43 -6.05 11.48 -18.05
CA MET A 43 -6.40 11.50 -16.62
C MET A 43 -6.44 10.10 -15.99
N ALA A 44 -7.03 9.13 -16.69
CA ALA A 44 -7.07 7.74 -16.23
C ALA A 44 -5.66 7.14 -16.12
N GLY A 45 -4.80 7.38 -17.14
CA GLY A 45 -3.42 6.93 -17.13
C GLY A 45 -2.62 7.50 -15.97
N VAL A 46 -2.74 8.81 -15.72
CA VAL A 46 -2.09 9.49 -14.59
C VAL A 46 -2.59 8.94 -13.25
N ALA A 47 -3.92 8.74 -13.10
CA ALA A 47 -4.50 8.20 -11.88
C ALA A 47 -3.98 6.79 -11.56
N VAL A 48 -3.92 5.91 -12.57
CA VAL A 48 -3.35 4.55 -12.42
C VAL A 48 -1.88 4.61 -12.06
N PHE A 49 -1.09 5.46 -12.73
CA PHE A 49 0.32 5.64 -12.41
C PHE A 49 0.54 6.12 -10.96
N ALA A 50 -0.18 7.15 -10.55
CA ALA A 50 -0.10 7.69 -9.19
C ALA A 50 -0.52 6.64 -8.14
N PHE A 51 -1.56 5.85 -8.42
CA PHE A 51 -1.99 4.77 -7.55
C PHE A 51 -0.91 3.70 -7.40
N ILE A 52 -0.29 3.25 -8.49
CA ILE A 52 0.81 2.26 -8.45
C ILE A 52 2.00 2.82 -7.66
N LEU A 53 2.42 4.05 -7.93
CA LEU A 53 3.50 4.70 -7.18
C LEU A 53 3.15 4.81 -5.69
N GLY A 54 1.91 5.19 -5.36
CA GLY A 54 1.40 5.24 -4.00
C GLY A 54 1.44 3.88 -3.30
N LEU A 55 1.09 2.80 -3.99
CA LEU A 55 1.20 1.43 -3.44
C LEU A 55 2.65 1.02 -3.18
N ILE A 56 3.58 1.38 -4.07
CA ILE A 56 5.01 1.05 -3.90
C ILE A 56 5.59 1.84 -2.73
N VAL A 57 5.37 3.16 -2.69
CA VAL A 57 5.89 4.06 -1.65
C VAL A 57 5.22 3.80 -0.30
N GLY A 58 3.91 3.58 -0.30
CA GLY A 58 3.11 3.34 0.89
C GLY A 58 3.21 1.92 1.45
N ARG A 59 3.92 1.00 0.78
CA ARG A 59 4.06 -0.39 1.25
C ARG A 59 4.77 -0.39 2.61
N PRO A 60 4.09 -0.77 3.71
CA PRO A 60 4.72 -0.81 5.01
C PRO A 60 5.86 -1.84 4.96
N LYS A 61 7.08 -1.40 5.29
CA LYS A 61 8.20 -2.33 5.46
C LYS A 61 7.84 -3.26 6.61
N LYS A 62 7.91 -4.58 6.38
CA LYS A 62 7.76 -5.56 7.47
C LYS A 62 8.73 -5.14 8.57
N GLN A 63 8.22 -4.97 9.80
CA GLN A 63 9.09 -4.81 10.96
C GLN A 63 10.01 -6.02 10.98
N LYS A 64 11.32 -5.78 10.82
CA LYS A 64 12.31 -6.82 11.08
C LYS A 64 12.26 -7.04 12.59
N TYR A 65 11.62 -8.10 13.02
CA TYR A 65 11.85 -8.60 14.37
C TYR A 65 13.29 -9.07 14.39
N ASP A 66 14.10 -8.43 15.23
CA ASP A 66 15.45 -8.89 15.50
C ASP A 66 15.34 -10.13 16.39
N ILE A 67 15.25 -11.29 15.75
CA ILE A 67 15.03 -12.58 16.42
C ILE A 67 16.25 -12.94 17.30
N GLU A 68 17.45 -12.48 16.93
CA GLU A 68 18.67 -12.65 17.73
C GLU A 68 18.57 -11.88 19.06
N GLN A 69 18.11 -10.62 19.02
CA GLN A 69 17.92 -9.81 20.23
C GLN A 69 16.81 -10.37 21.16
N TYR A 70 15.77 -10.98 20.58
CA TYR A 70 14.70 -11.62 21.35
C TYR A 70 15.15 -12.94 22.01
N HIS A 71 16.04 -13.70 21.36
CA HIS A 71 16.60 -14.93 21.93
C HIS A 71 17.54 -14.64 23.10
N ASP A 72 18.39 -13.62 23.00
CA ASP A 72 19.37 -13.28 24.05
C ASP A 72 18.69 -12.80 25.35
N THR A 73 17.60 -12.03 25.22
CA THR A 73 16.83 -11.55 26.38
C THR A 73 16.02 -12.64 27.09
N MET A 74 15.60 -13.69 26.38
CA MET A 74 14.92 -14.86 26.94
C MET A 74 15.89 -15.85 27.61
N TYR A 75 17.07 -16.07 27.04
CA TYR A 75 18.07 -16.99 27.62
C TYR A 75 18.71 -16.45 28.90
N ASN A 76 18.87 -15.13 29.02
CA ASN A 76 19.45 -14.51 30.23
C ASN A 76 18.47 -14.41 31.41
N LYS A 77 17.16 -14.51 31.15
CA LYS A 77 16.10 -14.43 32.18
C LYS A 77 15.82 -15.78 32.88
N ASN A 78 16.29 -16.88 32.29
CA ASN A 78 16.03 -18.26 32.73
C ASN A 78 17.22 -18.92 33.45
N LYS A 79 18.21 -18.14 33.92
CA LYS A 79 19.06 -18.60 35.01
C LYS A 79 18.37 -18.20 36.31
N PRO A 80 17.65 -19.11 37.00
CA PRO A 80 17.17 -18.79 38.32
C PRO A 80 18.42 -18.72 39.20
N ASP A 81 18.84 -17.51 39.52
CA ASP A 81 19.83 -17.29 40.55
C ASP A 81 19.15 -17.55 41.90
N THR A 82 19.12 -18.82 42.29
CA THR A 82 18.44 -19.29 43.49
C THR A 82 19.32 -19.24 44.74
N LEU A 83 20.59 -18.83 44.60
CA LEU A 83 21.50 -18.73 45.73
C LEU A 83 21.50 -17.30 46.27
N SER A 84 21.39 -17.17 47.59
CA SER A 84 21.60 -15.88 48.26
C SER A 84 23.09 -15.49 48.20
N ASP A 85 23.38 -14.20 48.37
CA ASP A 85 24.75 -13.71 48.38
C ASP A 85 25.62 -14.39 49.47
N GLU A 86 25.01 -14.77 50.60
CA GLU A 86 25.68 -15.54 51.65
C GLU A 86 26.02 -16.97 51.22
N ASP A 87 25.13 -17.67 50.49
CA ASP A 87 25.36 -19.06 50.05
C ASP A 87 26.53 -19.18 49.05
N ARG A 88 26.82 -18.10 48.32
CA ARG A 88 27.89 -18.04 47.32
C ARG A 88 29.28 -18.07 47.95
N ASP A 89 29.42 -17.49 49.13
CA ASP A 89 30.70 -17.42 49.85
C ASP A 89 31.09 -18.80 50.43
N TYR A 90 30.11 -19.69 50.66
CA TYR A 90 30.35 -21.05 51.17
C TYR A 90 30.85 -22.06 50.12
N ILE A 91 30.67 -21.78 48.82
CA ILE A 91 31.06 -22.68 47.72
C ILE A 91 32.30 -22.20 46.95
N SER A 92 32.93 -21.12 47.40
CA SER A 92 34.19 -20.56 46.88
C SER A 92 35.39 -21.13 47.63
#